data_AF-A0A7V2JQU8-F1
#
_entry.id   AF-A0A7V2JQU8-F1
#
_cell.length_a   1.000
_cell.length_b   1.000
_cell.length_c   1.000
_cell.angle_alpha   90.00
_cell.angle_beta   90.00
_cell.angle_gamma   90.00
#
_symmetry.space_group_name_H-M   'P 1'
#
loop_
_entity.id
_entity.type
_entity.pdbx_description
1 polymer ?
#
loop_
_entity_poly.entity_id
_entity_poly.type
_entity_poly.pdbx_seq_one_letter_code
_entity_poly.pdbx_strand_id
1 'polypeptide(L)'
;NYLVPDILKIDVEGNEGLVLEGMKNILQHKGPIIICELHTHLGETVDKVKETLLEFDYSTYLIKGNDEGKINIQAISDITDAHHIVAIKNEN
;
A
#
# COMPACT_ATOMS: atom_id res chain seq x y z
N ASN A 1 22.03 12.25 -6.94
CA ASN A 1 21.83 11.71 -5.59
C ASN A 1 20.57 12.28 -5.02
N TYR A 2 19.45 11.58 -5.16
CA TYR A 2 18.21 11.90 -4.46
C TYR A 2 18.08 10.98 -3.26
N LEU A 3 17.51 11.50 -2.18
CA LEU A 3 17.18 10.70 -1.01
C LEU A 3 16.07 9.71 -1.39
N VAL A 4 16.18 8.49 -0.88
CA VAL A 4 15.16 7.46 -1.03
C VAL A 4 14.21 7.58 0.15
N PRO A 5 12.88 7.52 -0.06
CA PRO A 5 11.94 7.57 1.05
C PRO A 5 12.02 6.29 1.89
N ASP A 6 11.97 6.43 3.21
CA ASP A 6 11.74 5.31 4.13
C ASP A 6 10.24 4.96 4.21
N ILE A 7 9.37 5.96 4.03
CA ILE A 7 7.92 5.85 4.09
C ILE A 7 7.29 6.62 2.92
N LEU A 8 6.24 6.05 2.33
CA LEU A 8 5.45 6.63 1.26
C LEU A 8 3.96 6.64 1.64
N LYS A 9 3.30 7.81 1.60
CA LYS A 9 1.84 7.90 1.63
C LYS A 9 1.31 8.02 0.19
N ILE A 10 0.33 7.21 -0.18
CA ILE A 10 -0.37 7.26 -1.46
C ILE A 10 -1.86 7.53 -1.21
N ASP A 11 -2.36 8.59 -1.81
CA ASP A 11 -3.74 9.06 -1.72
C ASP A 11 -3.97 9.92 -2.96
N VAL A 12 -4.43 9.27 -4.04
CA VAL A 12 -4.42 9.81 -5.41
C VAL A 12 -5.71 9.50 -6.17
N GLU A 13 -6.81 9.34 -5.44
CA GLU A 13 -8.18 9.26 -5.96
C GLU A 13 -8.35 8.19 -7.07
N GLY A 14 -7.86 6.97 -6.85
CA GLY A 14 -8.00 5.85 -7.79
C GLY A 14 -6.80 5.63 -8.72
N ASN A 15 -5.68 6.33 -8.56
CA ASN A 15 -4.48 6.13 -9.38
C ASN A 15 -3.36 5.38 -8.66
N GLU A 16 -3.67 4.69 -7.56
CA GLU A 16 -2.68 4.09 -6.66
C GLU A 16 -1.82 3.05 -7.39
N GLY A 17 -2.43 2.22 -8.23
CA GLY A 17 -1.72 1.22 -9.04
C GLY A 17 -0.71 1.83 -10.02
N LEU A 18 -1.04 2.98 -10.62
CA LEU A 18 -0.13 3.71 -11.53
C LEU A 18 1.06 4.33 -10.78
N VAL A 19 0.83 4.81 -9.55
CA VAL A 19 1.92 5.30 -8.68
C VAL A 19 2.90 4.17 -8.37
N LEU A 20 2.40 3.01 -7.96
CA LEU A 20 3.25 1.85 -7.67
C LEU A 20 3.99 1.36 -8.93
N GLU A 21 3.33 1.37 -10.08
CA GLU A 21 3.96 1.03 -11.35
C GLU A 21 5.13 1.96 -11.71
N GLY A 22 4.96 3.27 -11.54
CA GLY A 22 6.04 4.25 -11.75
C GLY A 22 7.20 4.11 -10.75
N MET A 23 6.96 3.45 -9.61
CA MET A 23 7.93 3.32 -8.51
C MET A 23 8.59 1.94 -8.42
N LYS A 24 8.36 1.02 -9.37
CA LYS A 24 8.88 -0.37 -9.34
C LYS A 24 10.36 -0.50 -8.93
N ASN A 25 11.24 0.35 -9.45
CA ASN A 25 12.67 0.33 -9.08
C ASN A 25 12.93 0.60 -7.59
N ILE A 26 12.15 1.50 -6.98
CA ILE A 26 12.24 1.80 -5.54
C ILE A 26 11.67 0.63 -4.73
N LEU A 27 10.53 0.09 -5.15
CA LEU A 27 9.91 -1.07 -4.49
C LEU A 27 10.86 -2.27 -4.47
N GLN A 28 11.52 -2.55 -5.60
CA GLN A 28 12.45 -3.66 -5.75
C GLN A 28 13.70 -3.48 -4.88
N HIS A 29 14.36 -2.33 -4.95
CA HIS A 29 15.70 -2.16 -4.37
C HIS A 29 15.74 -1.51 -2.99
N LYS A 30 14.66 -0.84 -2.57
CA LYS A 30 14.67 0.00 -1.37
C LYS A 30 13.57 -0.34 -0.37
N GLY A 31 12.42 -0.83 -0.82
CA GLY A 31 11.41 -1.38 0.08
C GLY A 31 10.80 -0.40 1.09
N PRO A 32 10.36 0.82 0.70
CA PRO A 32 9.77 1.76 1.65
C PRO A 32 8.50 1.18 2.29
N ILE A 33 8.18 1.60 3.51
CA ILE A 33 6.86 1.35 4.09
C ILE A 33 5.82 2.15 3.28
N ILE A 34 4.74 1.51 2.86
CA ILE A 34 3.68 2.17 2.07
C ILE A 34 2.44 2.31 2.94
N ILE A 35 1.87 3.51 3.00
CA ILE A 35 0.56 3.79 3.56
C ILE A 35 -0.32 4.20 2.39
N CYS A 36 -1.35 3.42 2.09
CA CYS A 36 -2.17 3.62 0.89
C CYS A 36 -3.65 3.74 1.25
N GLU A 37 -4.29 4.80 0.78
CA GLU A 37 -5.75 4.91 0.72
C GLU A 37 -6.24 4.29 -0.59
N LEU A 38 -7.12 3.32 -0.49
CA LEU A 38 -7.66 2.56 -1.60
C LEU A 38 -9.07 3.05 -1.92
N HIS A 39 -9.24 3.52 -3.15
CA HIS A 39 -10.51 3.97 -3.67
C HIS A 39 -11.24 2.82 -4.38
N THR A 40 -11.66 1.82 -3.60
CA THR A 40 -12.26 0.54 -4.08
C THR A 40 -13.47 0.70 -5.01
N HIS A 41 -14.17 1.83 -4.92
CA HIS A 41 -15.33 2.16 -5.74
C HIS A 41 -14.97 2.77 -7.11
N LEU A 42 -13.69 3.05 -7.39
CA LEU A 42 -13.22 3.75 -8.59
C LEU A 42 -12.51 2.85 -9.63
N GLY A 43 -12.50 1.51 -9.49
CA GLY A 43 -12.14 0.57 -10.58
C GLY A 43 -10.98 -0.41 -10.31
N GLU A 44 -10.31 -0.86 -11.39
CA GLU A 44 -9.22 -1.88 -11.48
C GLU A 44 -7.93 -1.58 -10.68
N THR A 45 -7.95 -0.52 -9.88
CA THR A 45 -6.77 0.08 -9.23
C THR A 45 -6.28 -0.79 -8.08
N VAL A 46 -7.22 -1.41 -7.35
CA VAL A 46 -6.96 -2.24 -6.17
C VAL A 46 -6.28 -3.54 -6.57
N ASP A 47 -6.69 -4.17 -7.67
CA ASP A 47 -6.08 -5.39 -8.18
C ASP A 47 -4.63 -5.13 -8.57
N LYS A 48 -4.36 -4.02 -9.27
CA LYS A 48 -2.99 -3.62 -9.62
C LYS A 48 -2.13 -3.38 -8.39
N VAL A 49 -2.68 -2.74 -7.35
CA VAL A 49 -1.99 -2.57 -6.07
C VAL A 49 -1.68 -3.92 -5.44
N LYS A 50 -2.68 -4.81 -5.35
CA LYS A 50 -2.53 -6.15 -4.78
C LYS A 50 -1.45 -6.95 -5.48
N GLU A 51 -1.51 -7.01 -6.81
CA GLU A 51 -0.53 -7.69 -7.65
C GLU A 51 0.87 -7.14 -7.42
N THR A 52 1.03 -5.82 -7.40
CA THR A 52 2.34 -5.17 -7.23
C THR A 52 2.92 -5.44 -5.85
N LEU A 53 2.11 -5.32 -4.79
CA LEU A 53 2.56 -5.59 -3.42
C LEU A 53 2.97 -7.06 -3.25
N LEU A 54 2.23 -8.00 -3.85
CA LEU A 54 2.59 -9.40 -3.87
C LEU A 54 3.88 -9.66 -4.67
N GLU A 55 4.00 -9.06 -5.86
CA GLU A 55 5.18 -9.17 -6.73
C GLU A 55 6.48 -8.76 -6.02
N PHE A 56 6.43 -7.68 -5.23
CA PHE A 56 7.60 -7.16 -4.52
C PHE A 56 7.72 -7.62 -3.07
N ASP A 57 7.00 -8.69 -2.69
CA ASP A 57 7.08 -9.36 -1.39
C ASP A 57 6.76 -8.46 -0.20
N TYR A 58 5.61 -7.78 -0.27
CA TYR A 58 5.06 -6.99 0.83
C TYR A 58 3.98 -7.75 1.59
N SER A 59 4.03 -7.67 2.92
CA SER A 59 2.92 -8.00 3.81
C SER A 59 1.99 -6.80 3.94
N THR A 60 0.67 -7.03 3.94
CA THR A 60 -0.34 -5.98 4.03
C THR A 60 -1.12 -6.03 5.33
N TYR A 61 -1.43 -4.84 5.85
CA TYR A 61 -2.12 -4.64 7.11
C TYR A 61 -3.24 -3.62 6.92
N LEU A 62 -4.45 -3.99 7.32
CA LEU A 62 -5.61 -3.11 7.32
C LEU A 62 -5.52 -2.12 8.48
N ILE A 63 -5.75 -0.85 8.20
CA ILE A 63 -5.88 0.19 9.22
C ILE A 63 -7.37 0.50 9.40
N LYS A 64 -7.88 0.33 10.61
CA LYS A 64 -9.25 0.72 10.98
C LYS A 64 -9.23 1.67 12.17
N GLY A 65 -9.69 2.89 11.96
CA GLY A 65 -10.02 3.81 13.04
C GLY A 65 -11.42 3.55 13.58
N ASN A 66 -11.66 3.90 14.84
CA ASN A 66 -13.01 4.05 15.39
C ASN A 66 -13.28 5.51 15.80
N ASP A 67 -14.53 5.83 16.11
CA ASP A 67 -14.96 7.19 16.49
C ASP A 67 -14.32 7.70 17.79
N GLU A 68 -13.67 6.82 18.56
CA GLU A 68 -12.90 7.16 19.77
C GLU A 68 -11.44 7.49 19.47
N GLY A 69 -11.03 7.51 18.20
CA GLY A 69 -9.66 7.76 17.77
C GLY A 69 -8.69 6.59 18.02
N LYS A 70 -9.20 5.39 18.34
CA LYS A 70 -8.36 4.19 18.46
C LYS A 70 -8.13 3.59 17.07
N ILE A 71 -6.87 3.24 16.80
CA ILE A 71 -6.46 2.58 15.56
C ILE A 71 -6.26 1.09 15.85
N ASN A 72 -6.89 0.24 15.05
CA ASN A 72 -6.63 -1.18 14.98
C ASN A 72 -5.87 -1.50 13.69
N ILE A 73 -4.82 -2.30 13.81
CA ILE A 73 -4.02 -2.78 12.68
C ILE A 73 -4.13 -4.30 12.65
N GLN A 74 -4.53 -4.84 11.50
CA GLN A 74 -4.74 -6.27 11.30
C GLN A 74 -4.03 -6.75 10.04
N ALA A 75 -3.22 -7.79 10.13
CA ALA A 75 -2.67 -8.45 8.95
C ALA A 75 -3.80 -9.04 8.08
N ILE A 76 -3.75 -8.80 6.77
CA ILE A 76 -4.75 -9.27 5.81
C ILE A 76 -4.07 -9.93 4.62
N SER A 77 -4.73 -10.92 4.03
CA SER A 77 -4.26 -11.58 2.79
C SER A 77 -4.89 -11.00 1.53
N ASP A 78 -5.91 -10.14 1.68
CA ASP A 78 -6.63 -9.52 0.58
C ASP A 78 -7.02 -8.09 0.94
N ILE A 79 -6.85 -7.18 -0.01
CA ILE A 79 -7.08 -5.74 0.14
C ILE A 79 -8.33 -5.26 -0.60
N THR A 80 -9.10 -6.17 -1.23
CA THR A 80 -10.22 -5.83 -2.13
C THR A 80 -11.26 -4.91 -1.47
N ASP A 81 -11.59 -5.15 -0.20
CA ASP A 81 -12.56 -4.34 0.57
C ASP A 81 -11.87 -3.37 1.57
N ALA A 82 -10.55 -3.19 1.46
CA ALA A 82 -9.81 -2.31 2.35
C ALA A 82 -9.88 -0.86 1.85
N HIS A 83 -10.06 0.09 2.77
CA HIS A 83 -9.94 1.52 2.46
C HIS A 83 -8.56 2.09 2.79
N HIS A 84 -7.93 1.62 3.87
CA HIS A 84 -6.62 2.10 4.30
C HIS A 84 -5.74 0.91 4.64
N ILE A 85 -4.56 0.86 4.03
CA ILE A 85 -3.58 -0.19 4.30
C ILE A 85 -2.21 0.38 4.65
N VAL A 86 -1.45 -0.40 5.43
CA VAL A 86 0.01 -0.34 5.46
C VAL A 86 0.55 -1.56 4.72
N ALA A 87 1.54 -1.38 3.87
CA ALA A 87 2.32 -2.46 3.30
C ALA A 87 3.78 -2.35 3.79
N ILE A 88 4.31 -3.46 4.29
CA ILE A 88 5.68 -3.56 4.81
C ILE A 88 6.39 -4.65 4.01
N LYS A 89 7.56 -4.32 3.46
CA LYS A 89 8.36 -5.30 2.72
C LYS A 89 8.87 -6.37 3.67
N ASN A 90 8.76 -7.63 3.27
CA ASN A 90 9.32 -8.73 4.05
C ASN A 90 10.85 -8.68 3.96
N GLU A 91 11.52 -8.81 5.10
CA GLU A 91 12.97 -9.00 5.14
C GLU A 91 13.28 -10.50 5.00
N ASN A 92 14.19 -10.84 4.09
CA ASN A 92 14.76 -12.18 3.99
C ASN A 92 15.99 -12.31 4.89
#